data_AF-A0A925JPY8-F1
#
_entry.id   AF-A0A925JPY8-F1
#
_cell.length_a   1.000
_cell.length_b   1.000
_cell.length_c   1.000
_cell.angle_alpha   90.00
_cell.angle_beta   90.00
_cell.angle_gamma   90.00
#
_symmetry.space_group_name_H-M   'P 1'
#
loop_
_entity.id
_entity.type
_entity.pdbx_description
1 polymer ?
#
loop_
_entity_poly.entity_id
_entity_poly.type
_entity_poly.pdbx_seq_one_letter_code
_entity_poly.pdbx_strand_id
1 'polypeptide(L)' 'MGLLTFSINVTLDGCIDHQEGVADDETHAFFTRLMDEGGAMLWGRVTYEMMESY' A
#
# COMPACT_ATOMS: atom_id res chain seq x y z
N MET A 1 7.48 14.39 17.29
CA MET A 1 6.94 13.31 16.43
C MET A 1 7.42 13.53 15.01
N GLY A 2 7.87 12.48 14.32
CA GLY A 2 8.23 12.56 12.90
C GLY A 2 6.99 12.69 12.00
N LEU A 3 7.21 12.98 10.71
CA LEU A 3 6.17 12.96 9.70
C LEU A 3 5.65 11.52 9.51
N LEU A 4 4.34 11.35 9.44
CA LEU A 4 3.71 10.09 9.09
C LEU A 4 2.90 10.28 7.81
N THR A 5 3.26 9.53 6.78
CA THR A 5 2.56 9.53 5.49
C THR A 5 1.66 8.31 5.42
N PHE A 6 0.40 8.52 5.03
CA PHE A 6 -0.56 7.46 4.79
C PHE A 6 -0.80 7.32 3.30
N SER A 7 -0.88 6.08 2.82
CA SER A 7 -1.21 5.76 1.43
C SER A 7 -2.07 4.50 1.40
N ILE A 8 -3.07 4.47 0.52
CA ILE A 8 -4.00 3.36 0.35
C ILE A 8 -4.53 3.34 -1.09
N ASN A 9 -4.74 2.14 -1.65
CA ASN A 9 -5.47 1.99 -2.90
C ASN A 9 -6.98 2.02 -2.62
N VAL A 10 -7.71 2.75 -3.45
CA VAL A 10 -9.16 2.87 -3.35
C VAL A 10 -9.77 2.90 -4.74
N THR A 11 -10.84 2.13 -4.94
CA THR A 11 -11.61 2.14 -6.19
C THR A 11 -12.53 3.37 -6.27
N LEU A 12 -13.11 3.65 -7.45
CA LEU A 12 -13.99 4.81 -7.64
C LEU A 12 -15.25 4.80 -6.77
N ASP A 13 -15.72 3.62 -6.37
CA ASP A 13 -16.85 3.43 -5.44
C ASP A 13 -16.43 3.34 -3.97
N GLY A 14 -15.13 3.49 -3.67
CA GLY A 14 -14.62 3.55 -2.31
C GLY A 14 -14.23 2.22 -1.68
N CYS A 15 -14.16 1.13 -2.46
CA CYS A 15 -13.67 -0.16 -1.98
C CYS A 15 -12.16 -0.11 -1.70
N ILE A 16 -11.75 -0.70 -0.58
CA ILE A 16 -10.35 -0.81 -0.14
C ILE A 16 -9.90 -2.27 0.02
N ASP A 17 -10.68 -3.22 -0.50
CA ASP A 17 -10.33 -4.64 -0.46
C ASP A 17 -9.09 -4.88 -1.34
N HIS A 18 -8.10 -5.54 -0.78
CA HIS A 18 -6.85 -5.87 -1.46
C HIS A 18 -7.09 -6.74 -2.72
N GLN A 19 -8.12 -7.58 -2.71
CA GLN A 19 -8.45 -8.48 -3.81
C GLN A 19 -9.16 -7.78 -4.99
N GLU A 20 -9.73 -6.60 -4.76
CA GLU A 20 -10.42 -5.81 -5.79
C GLU A 20 -9.50 -4.79 -6.48
N GLY A 21 -8.33 -4.52 -5.89
CA GLY A 21 -7.35 -3.58 -6.44
C GLY A 21 -6.66 -4.10 -7.71
N VAL A 22 -6.34 -3.20 -8.63
CA VAL A 22 -5.51 -3.51 -9.81
C VAL A 22 -4.04 -3.29 -9.45
N ALA A 23 -3.27 -4.38 -9.44
CA ALA A 23 -1.83 -4.36 -9.20
C ALA A 23 -1.06 -4.19 -10.52
N ASP A 24 -1.10 -2.99 -11.10
CA ASP A 24 -0.40 -2.66 -12.34
C ASP A 24 1.01 -2.08 -12.11
N ASP A 25 1.79 -1.96 -13.19
CA ASP A 25 3.17 -1.47 -13.15
C ASP A 25 3.28 -0.05 -12.58
N GLU A 26 2.31 0.82 -12.87
CA GLU A 26 2.29 2.19 -12.37
C GLU A 26 2.09 2.22 -10.85
N THR A 27 1.12 1.46 -10.36
CA THR A 27 0.82 1.31 -8.94
C THR A 27 2.03 0.75 -8.20
N HIS A 28 2.64 -0.31 -8.71
CA HIS A 28 3.86 -0.87 -8.12
C HIS A 28 5.03 0.12 -8.11
N ALA A 29 5.24 0.86 -9.20
CA ALA A 29 6.29 1.87 -9.27
C ALA A 29 6.06 3.02 -8.27
N PHE A 30 4.81 3.43 -8.06
CA PHE A 30 4.46 4.43 -7.06
C PHE A 30 4.78 3.96 -5.63
N PHE A 31 4.30 2.78 -5.23
CA PHE A 31 4.54 2.26 -3.87
C PHE A 31 6.00 1.93 -3.63
N THR A 32 6.72 1.45 -4.64
CA THR A 32 8.17 1.20 -4.54
C THR A 32 8.92 2.49 -4.18
N ARG A 33 8.65 3.58 -4.90
CA ARG A 33 9.26 4.88 -4.61
C ARG A 33 8.88 5.39 -3.22
N LEU A 34 7.61 5.25 -2.84
CA LEU A 34 7.13 5.68 -1.52
C LEU A 34 7.86 4.91 -0.39
N MET A 35 8.09 3.61 -0.58
CA MET A 35 8.82 2.79 0.38
C MET A 35 10.31 3.16 0.44
N ASP A 36 10.94 3.44 -0.70
CA ASP A 36 12.34 3.87 -0.77
C ASP A 36 12.59 5.23 -0.07
N GLU A 37 11.62 6.13 -0.11
CA GLU A 37 11.68 7.44 0.55
C GLU A 37 11.42 7.34 2.07
N GLY A 38 10.77 6.28 2.53
CA GLY A 38 10.39 6.08 3.92
C GLY A 38 11.45 5.34 4.75
N GLY A 39 11.75 5.87 5.94
CA GLY A 39 12.71 5.22 6.85
C GLY A 39 12.17 3.99 7.61
N ALA A 40 10.84 3.81 7.68
CA ALA A 40 10.18 2.68 8.31
C ALA A 40 8.73 2.55 7.84
N MET A 41 8.24 1.31 7.69
CA MET A 41 6.87 1.01 7.28
C MET A 41 6.03 0.54 8.47
N LEU A 42 4.77 0.96 8.49
CA LEU A 42 3.79 0.54 9.48
C LEU A 42 2.62 -0.14 8.77
N TRP A 43 2.42 -1.43 9.06
CA TRP A 43 1.31 -2.20 8.53
C TRP A 43 0.57 -2.92 9.64
N GLY A 44 -0.75 -3.03 9.50
CA GLY A 44 -1.53 -3.97 10.29
C GLY A 44 -1.16 -5.40 9.89
N ARG A 45 -1.14 -6.32 10.86
CA ARG A 45 -0.79 -7.74 10.63
C ARG A 45 -1.53 -8.34 9.43
N VAL A 46 -2.85 -8.16 9.37
CA VAL A 46 -3.70 -8.74 8.32
C VAL A 46 -3.37 -8.15 6.95
N THR A 47 -3.09 -6.84 6.85
CA THR A 47 -2.63 -6.21 5.61
C THR A 47 -1.28 -6.76 5.17
N TYR A 48 -0.32 -6.92 6.10
CA TYR A 48 0.99 -7.49 5.79
C TYR A 48 0.85 -8.94 5.29
N GLU A 49 0.10 -9.78 5.98
CA GLU A 49 -0.12 -11.19 5.61
C GLU A 49 -0.79 -11.32 4.22
N MET A 50 -1.72 -10.43 3.88
CA MET A 50 -2.32 -10.40 2.54
C MET A 50 -1.29 -10.05 1.45
N MET A 51 -0.37 -9.12 1.71
CA MET A 51 0.66 -8.72 0.74
C MET A 51 1.80 -9.74 0.64
N GLU A 52 2.18 -10.38 1.75
CA GLU A 52 3.26 -11.38 1.80
C GLU A 52 2.94 -12.65 1.00
N SER A 53 1.65 -12.98 0.83
CA SER A 53 1.24 -14.19 0.11
C SER A 53 1.36 -14.12 -1.42
N TYR A 54 1.82 -13.01 -2.00
CA TYR A 54 1.92 -12.77 -3.45
C TYR A 54 3.35 -12.54 -3.93
#